data_AF-A0A1Z4N3X7-F1
#
_entry.id   AF-A0A1Z4N3X7-F1
#
_cell.length_a   1.000
_cell.length_b   1.000
_cell.length_c   1.000
_cell.angle_alpha   90.00
_cell.angle_beta   90.00
_cell.angle_gamma   90.00
#
_symmetry.space_group_name_H-M   'P 1'
#
loop_
_entity.id
_entity.type
_entity.pdbx_description
1 polymer ?
#
loop_
_entity_poly.entity_id
_entity_poly.type
_entity_poly.pdbx_seq_one_letter_code
_entity_poly.pdbx_strand_id
1 'polypeptide(L)'
;MNWLIGTSLIGISAAIATTFDDNIYLTAFFGKVNHNFRPKHIILGEFVGFTVLVIASLPGFFGGLVLPEAWVGLLGILPITIGISNLMSRENDGETVQDVSLDFGYAVKSRRQKKSLLATLRDPQTYRVSAVTIANGGNNIGIYVPLFASTNLPSLGVILFVCYLTVGLWCLLSYNLTRNPWMAPILNRYGRKIFPFILIWLGISIMSKSGTFQLIPSLATLFH
;
A
#
# COMPACT_ATOMS: atom_id res chain seq x y z
N MET A 1 -17.48 -12.76 17.40
CA MET A 1 -16.85 -11.42 17.40
C MET A 1 -15.36 -11.47 17.09
N ASN A 2 -14.63 -12.51 17.51
CA ASN A 2 -13.18 -12.63 17.31
C ASN A 2 -12.72 -12.65 15.83
N TRP A 3 -13.52 -13.20 14.91
CA TRP A 3 -13.16 -13.24 13.49
C TRP A 3 -13.15 -11.85 12.83
N LEU A 4 -14.08 -10.96 13.22
CA LEU A 4 -14.11 -9.57 12.77
C LEU A 4 -12.91 -8.81 13.31
N ILE A 5 -12.60 -8.97 14.59
CA ILE A 5 -11.44 -8.32 15.23
C ILE A 5 -10.16 -8.73 14.52
N GLY A 6 -9.95 -10.04 14.30
CA GLY A 6 -8.77 -10.53 13.58
C GLY A 6 -8.69 -10.04 12.14
N THR A 7 -9.82 -10.00 11.42
CA THR A 7 -9.86 -9.49 10.04
C THR A 7 -9.57 -7.99 9.98
N SER A 8 -10.14 -7.21 10.90
CA SER A 8 -9.88 -5.78 11.00
C SER A 8 -8.42 -5.51 11.35
N LEU A 9 -7.82 -6.28 12.26
CA LEU A 9 -6.40 -6.17 12.58
C LEU A 9 -5.52 -6.45 11.36
N ILE A 10 -5.81 -7.50 10.61
CA ILE A 10 -5.09 -7.82 9.36
C ILE A 10 -5.26 -6.68 8.34
N GLY A 11 -6.48 -6.19 8.16
CA GLY A 11 -6.77 -5.07 7.26
C GLY A 11 -6.04 -3.79 7.67
N ILE A 12 -6.03 -3.47 8.97
CA ILE A 12 -5.31 -2.31 9.52
C ILE A 12 -3.80 -2.48 9.30
N SER A 13 -3.24 -3.65 9.63
CA SER A 13 -1.83 -3.94 9.44
C SER A 13 -1.41 -3.82 7.97
N ALA A 14 -2.19 -4.41 7.06
CA ALA A 14 -1.93 -4.30 5.63
C ALA A 14 -2.07 -2.87 5.13
N ALA A 15 -3.14 -2.15 5.53
CA ALA A 15 -3.36 -0.76 5.15
C ALA A 15 -2.25 0.15 5.67
N ILE A 16 -1.82 -0.01 6.91
CA ILE A 16 -0.68 0.72 7.48
C ILE A 16 0.57 0.41 6.68
N ALA A 17 0.83 -0.88 6.41
CA ALA A 17 2.02 -1.27 5.66
C ALA A 17 2.08 -0.61 4.28
N THR A 18 1.04 -0.76 3.47
CA THR A 18 1.00 -0.23 2.10
C THR A 18 0.99 1.30 2.07
N THR A 19 0.20 1.93 2.95
CA THR A 19 0.02 3.40 2.93
C THR A 19 1.26 4.14 3.45
N PHE A 20 2.07 3.51 4.31
CA PHE A 20 3.31 4.13 4.79
C PHE A 20 4.39 4.22 3.71
N ASP A 21 4.46 3.25 2.79
CA ASP A 21 5.37 3.27 1.64
C ASP A 21 5.01 4.44 0.68
N ASP A 22 3.71 4.68 0.49
CA ASP A 22 3.17 5.75 -0.35
C ASP A 22 3.32 7.17 0.26
N ASN A 23 3.54 7.28 1.57
CA ASN A 23 3.54 8.55 2.31
C ASN A 23 4.61 9.56 1.86
N ILE A 24 5.78 9.07 1.42
CA ILE A 24 6.89 9.94 1.00
C ILE A 24 6.47 10.73 -0.25
N TYR A 25 5.80 10.07 -1.19
CA TYR A 25 5.29 10.69 -2.41
C TYR A 25 4.09 11.60 -2.14
N LEU A 26 3.14 11.15 -1.31
CA LEU A 26 1.96 11.95 -0.99
C LEU A 26 2.34 13.27 -0.32
N THR A 27 3.28 13.23 0.63
CA THR A 27 3.78 14.44 1.33
C THR A 27 4.50 15.38 0.36
N ALA A 28 5.28 14.86 -0.60
CA ALA A 28 5.91 15.67 -1.63
C ALA A 28 4.89 16.32 -2.60
N PHE A 29 3.84 15.60 -2.98
CA PHE A 29 2.75 16.12 -3.81
C PHE A 29 1.94 17.20 -3.09
N PHE A 30 1.62 16.98 -1.81
CA PHE A 30 0.94 17.96 -0.97
C PHE A 30 1.83 19.19 -0.67
N GLY A 31 3.15 19.01 -0.53
CA GLY A 31 4.11 20.11 -0.38
C GLY A 31 4.26 21.01 -1.62
N LYS A 32 3.97 20.47 -2.82
CA LYS A 32 3.90 21.23 -4.08
C LYS A 32 2.51 21.80 -4.37
N VAL A 33 1.56 21.73 -3.43
CA VAL A 33 0.25 22.38 -3.54
C VAL A 33 0.44 23.88 -3.64
N ASN A 34 0.34 24.38 -4.86
CA ASN A 34 0.32 25.81 -5.17
C ASN A 34 -1.11 26.22 -5.57
N HIS A 35 -1.35 27.50 -5.83
CA HIS A 35 -2.68 28.05 -6.18
C HIS A 35 -3.40 27.33 -7.35
N ASN A 36 -2.64 26.57 -8.15
CA ASN A 36 -3.10 25.78 -9.30
C ASN A 36 -3.34 24.28 -9.01
N PHE A 37 -2.84 23.70 -7.91
CA PHE A 37 -2.93 22.26 -7.61
C PHE A 37 -3.72 22.05 -6.31
N ARG A 38 -5.02 21.78 -6.42
CA ARG A 38 -5.89 21.70 -5.23
C ARG A 38 -5.78 20.32 -4.56
N PRO A 39 -5.93 20.24 -3.22
CA PRO A 39 -5.97 18.99 -2.46
C PRO A 39 -6.93 17.93 -3.04
N LYS A 40 -8.03 18.38 -3.67
CA LYS A 40 -9.03 17.50 -4.29
C LYS A 40 -8.47 16.64 -5.42
N HIS A 41 -7.50 17.14 -6.21
CA HIS A 41 -6.89 16.34 -7.29
C HIS A 41 -6.00 15.23 -6.76
N ILE A 42 -5.33 15.48 -5.62
CA ILE A 42 -4.46 14.51 -4.95
C ILE A 42 -5.31 13.40 -4.35
N ILE A 43 -6.33 13.77 -3.57
CA ILE A 43 -7.25 12.81 -2.95
C ILE A 43 -7.89 11.94 -4.04
N LEU A 44 -8.43 12.57 -5.09
CA LEU A 44 -9.12 11.82 -6.13
C LEU A 44 -8.16 10.95 -6.95
N GLY A 45 -6.94 11.43 -7.23
CA GLY A 45 -5.91 10.66 -7.91
C GLY A 45 -5.44 9.45 -7.10
N GLU A 46 -5.30 9.62 -5.79
CA GLU A 46 -4.92 8.56 -4.87
C GLU A 46 -5.99 7.48 -4.77
N PHE A 47 -7.26 7.86 -4.61
CA PHE A 47 -8.37 6.89 -4.61
C PHE A 47 -8.46 6.13 -5.93
N VAL A 48 -8.28 6.81 -7.07
CA VAL A 48 -8.26 6.14 -8.39
C VAL A 48 -7.07 5.19 -8.51
N GLY A 49 -5.87 5.62 -8.13
CA GLY A 49 -4.67 4.77 -8.15
C GLY A 49 -4.84 3.55 -7.25
N PHE A 50 -5.31 3.74 -6.02
CA PHE A 50 -5.60 2.68 -5.08
C PHE A 50 -6.65 1.70 -5.60
N THR A 51 -7.73 2.19 -6.22
CA THR A 51 -8.73 1.31 -6.85
C THR A 51 -8.13 0.47 -7.97
N VAL A 52 -7.21 1.02 -8.78
CA VAL A 52 -6.49 0.24 -9.80
C VAL A 52 -5.63 -0.86 -9.16
N LEU A 53 -4.92 -0.55 -8.07
CA LEU A 53 -4.13 -1.55 -7.33
C LEU A 53 -5.00 -2.65 -6.73
N VAL A 54 -6.17 -2.30 -6.17
CA VAL A 54 -7.14 -3.28 -5.68
C VAL A 54 -7.59 -4.18 -6.82
N ILE A 55 -8.01 -3.61 -7.95
CA ILE A 55 -8.44 -4.39 -9.12
C ILE A 55 -7.32 -5.31 -9.63
N ALA A 56 -6.08 -4.81 -9.70
CA ALA A 56 -4.92 -5.60 -10.10
C ALA A 56 -4.60 -6.73 -9.11
N SER A 57 -4.99 -6.58 -7.84
CA SER A 57 -4.76 -7.57 -6.78
C SER A 57 -5.91 -8.58 -6.62
N LEU A 58 -7.13 -8.26 -7.10
CA LEU A 58 -8.30 -9.16 -7.04
C LEU A 58 -8.08 -10.53 -7.70
N PRO A 59 -7.30 -10.70 -8.79
CA PRO A 59 -6.92 -12.02 -9.29
C PRO A 59 -6.31 -12.93 -8.22
N GLY A 60 -5.62 -12.37 -7.21
CA GLY A 60 -5.13 -13.13 -6.06
C GLY A 60 -6.26 -13.77 -5.24
N PHE A 61 -7.38 -13.06 -5.04
CA PHE A 61 -8.57 -13.61 -4.38
C PHE A 61 -9.11 -14.82 -5.13
N PHE A 62 -9.32 -14.68 -6.44
CA PHE A 62 -9.82 -15.78 -7.28
C PHE A 62 -8.82 -16.93 -7.36
N GLY A 63 -7.51 -16.63 -7.39
CA GLY A 63 -6.46 -17.63 -7.31
C GLY A 63 -6.51 -18.43 -6.01
N GLY A 64 -6.78 -17.78 -4.88
CA GLY A 64 -6.96 -18.44 -3.59
C GLY A 64 -8.18 -19.39 -3.52
N LEU A 65 -9.19 -19.19 -4.35
CA LEU A 65 -10.35 -20.09 -4.44
C LEU A 65 -10.07 -21.36 -5.25
N VAL A 66 -9.06 -21.33 -6.14
CA VAL A 66 -8.71 -22.43 -7.03
C VAL A 66 -7.48 -23.20 -6.55
N LEU A 67 -6.54 -22.49 -5.90
CA LEU A 67 -5.29 -23.06 -5.43
C LEU A 67 -5.46 -23.78 -4.08
N PRO A 68 -4.71 -24.87 -3.83
CA PRO A 68 -4.69 -25.50 -2.51
C PRO A 68 -4.15 -24.54 -1.44
N GLU A 69 -4.67 -24.64 -0.21
CA GLU A 69 -4.28 -23.77 0.92
C GLU A 69 -2.76 -23.71 1.12
N ALA A 70 -2.08 -24.84 0.91
CA ALA A 70 -0.63 -24.97 0.88
C ALA A 70 0.08 -23.89 0.03
N TRP A 71 -0.39 -23.71 -1.20
CA TRP A 71 0.19 -22.80 -2.19
C TRP A 71 -0.16 -21.34 -1.88
N VAL A 72 -1.35 -21.11 -1.33
CA VAL A 72 -1.76 -19.78 -0.87
C VAL A 72 -0.84 -19.29 0.25
N GLY A 73 -0.48 -20.16 1.20
CA GLY A 73 0.42 -19.76 2.27
C GLY A 73 1.85 -19.49 1.80
N LEU A 74 2.33 -20.13 0.73
CA LEU A 74 3.62 -19.77 0.11
C LEU A 74 3.64 -18.31 -0.38
N LEU A 75 2.50 -17.75 -0.78
CA LEU A 75 2.42 -16.34 -1.15
C LEU A 75 2.75 -15.42 0.04
N GLY A 76 2.60 -15.89 1.29
CA GLY A 76 3.03 -15.19 2.49
C GLY A 76 4.54 -14.93 2.56
N ILE A 77 5.35 -15.63 1.75
CA ILE A 77 6.79 -15.35 1.60
C ILE A 77 7.00 -13.97 0.96
N LEU A 78 6.12 -13.51 0.07
CA LEU A 78 6.24 -12.20 -0.58
C LEU A 78 6.33 -11.06 0.45
N PRO A 79 5.35 -10.83 1.35
CA PRO A 79 5.46 -9.78 2.35
C PRO A 79 6.64 -9.99 3.31
N ILE A 80 7.05 -11.24 3.60
CA ILE A 80 8.25 -11.50 4.42
C ILE A 80 9.51 -11.01 3.70
N THR A 81 9.69 -11.36 2.43
CA THR A 81 10.86 -10.94 1.63
C THR A 81 10.91 -9.42 1.46
N ILE A 82 9.77 -8.78 1.21
CA ILE A 82 9.66 -7.32 1.15
C ILE A 82 10.05 -6.71 2.52
N GLY A 83 9.56 -7.27 3.63
CA GLY A 83 9.94 -6.83 4.97
C GLY A 83 11.43 -6.98 5.26
N ILE A 84 12.02 -8.14 4.99
CA ILE A 84 13.45 -8.39 5.21
C ILE A 84 14.31 -7.48 4.31
N SER A 85 13.95 -7.33 3.03
CA SER A 85 14.66 -6.44 2.13
C SER A 85 14.66 -5.00 2.65
N ASN A 86 13.53 -4.52 3.19
CA ASN A 86 13.45 -3.20 3.80
C ASN A 86 14.27 -3.06 5.09
N LEU A 87 14.45 -4.14 5.86
CA LEU A 87 15.36 -4.13 7.01
C LEU A 87 16.83 -4.10 6.58
N MET A 88 17.19 -4.83 5.52
CA MET A 88 18.57 -4.95 5.06
C MET A 88 19.04 -3.70 4.33
N SER A 89 18.18 -3.07 3.53
CA SER A 89 18.45 -1.77 2.91
C SER A 89 18.66 -0.64 3.94
N ARG A 90 18.21 -0.84 5.20
CA ARG A 90 18.39 0.10 6.33
C ARG A 90 19.74 -0.03 7.04
N GLU A 91 20.53 -1.05 6.70
CA GLU A 91 21.88 -1.23 7.24
C GLU A 91 22.96 -0.74 6.25
N ASN A 92 22.57 -0.52 4.98
CA ASN A 92 23.44 -0.08 3.89
C ASN A 92 23.32 1.41 3.54
N ASP A 93 22.49 2.20 4.22
CA ASP A 93 22.32 3.63 3.98
C ASP A 93 23.33 4.48 4.77
N GLY A 94 24.62 4.24 4.49
CA GLY A 94 25.56 5.33 4.26
C GLY A 94 25.46 5.73 2.79
N GLU A 95 24.82 6.87 2.51
CA GLU A 95 24.72 7.48 1.17
C GLU A 95 24.03 6.63 0.08
N THR A 96 22.70 6.70 0.01
CA THR A 96 21.98 6.98 -1.25
C THR A 96 20.53 7.19 -0.89
N VAL A 97 20.19 8.44 -0.53
CA VAL A 97 18.85 8.92 -0.82
C VAL A 97 18.73 8.77 -2.32
N GLN A 98 18.00 7.74 -2.76
CA GLN A 98 17.53 7.64 -4.13
C GLN A 98 16.50 8.76 -4.27
N ASP A 99 17.04 9.97 -4.39
CA ASP A 99 16.38 11.14 -4.88
C ASP A 99 16.04 10.73 -6.30
N VAL A 100 14.84 10.14 -6.46
CA VAL A 100 14.18 10.13 -7.75
C VAL A 100 14.05 11.61 -8.05
N SER A 101 15.05 12.10 -8.77
CA SER A 101 15.10 13.40 -9.39
C SER A 101 13.93 13.37 -10.34
N LEU A 102 12.77 13.73 -9.80
CA LEU A 102 11.56 14.00 -10.55
C LEU A 102 11.88 15.25 -11.34
N ASP A 103 12.56 15.05 -12.48
CA ASP A 103 12.76 16.06 -13.50
C ASP A 103 11.38 16.43 -14.04
N PHE A 104 10.75 17.39 -13.35
CA PHE A 104 9.57 18.09 -13.84
C PHE A 104 10.02 19.33 -14.62
N GLY A 105 10.92 19.14 -15.59
CA GLY A 105 10.94 20.01 -16.75
C GLY A 105 9.56 20.06 -17.40
N TYR A 106 9.23 21.20 -18.01
CA TYR A 106 7.97 21.50 -18.71
C TYR A 106 6.84 22.10 -17.85
N ALA A 107 6.98 23.40 -17.61
CA ALA A 107 5.89 24.32 -17.35
C ALA A 107 4.88 24.31 -18.51
N VAL A 108 3.69 23.73 -18.31
CA VAL A 108 2.59 23.83 -19.26
C VAL A 108 1.58 24.87 -18.77
N LYS A 109 1.39 25.93 -19.57
CA LYS A 109 0.41 27.00 -19.37
C LYS A 109 -1.01 26.41 -19.32
N SER A 110 -1.79 26.73 -18.29
CA SER A 110 -3.19 26.29 -18.17
C SER A 110 -4.18 27.42 -18.46
N ARG A 111 -5.07 27.18 -19.43
CA ARG A 111 -6.22 28.01 -19.79
C ARG A 111 -7.44 27.59 -18.96
N ARG A 112 -7.74 28.44 -17.98
CA ARG A 112 -8.95 28.60 -17.15
C ARG A 112 -10.26 27.98 -17.67
N GLN A 113 -10.94 27.18 -16.83
CA GLN A 113 -12.41 27.18 -16.67
C GLN A 113 -12.84 26.32 -15.45
N LYS A 114 -13.81 26.80 -14.64
CA LYS A 114 -14.44 26.04 -13.54
C LYS A 114 -15.04 24.76 -14.14
N LYS A 115 -14.57 23.59 -13.71
CA LYS A 115 -15.08 22.30 -14.20
C LYS A 115 -15.53 21.38 -13.06
N SER A 116 -16.61 20.65 -13.33
CA SER A 116 -17.25 19.62 -12.50
C SER A 116 -16.27 18.51 -12.10
N LEU A 117 -16.55 17.79 -11.00
CA LEU A 117 -15.71 16.69 -10.46
C LEU A 117 -15.31 15.65 -11.52
N LEU A 118 -16.17 15.43 -12.52
CA LEU A 118 -15.94 14.54 -13.67
C LEU A 118 -14.86 15.04 -14.64
N ALA A 119 -14.69 16.36 -14.74
CA ALA A 119 -13.65 16.96 -15.57
C ALA A 119 -12.35 17.21 -14.79
N THR A 120 -12.42 17.24 -13.45
CA THR A 120 -11.27 17.14 -12.54
C THR A 120 -10.63 15.74 -12.59
N LEU A 121 -11.45 14.67 -12.67
CA LEU A 121 -10.97 13.29 -12.90
C LEU A 121 -10.20 13.15 -14.22
N ARG A 122 -10.59 13.92 -15.24
CA ARG A 122 -10.02 13.88 -16.59
C ARG A 122 -8.86 14.88 -16.77
N ASP A 123 -8.44 15.54 -15.70
CA ASP A 123 -7.32 16.48 -15.72
C ASP A 123 -6.00 15.69 -15.74
N PRO A 124 -5.05 16.01 -16.64
CA PRO A 124 -3.72 15.39 -16.66
C PRO A 124 -2.99 15.44 -15.30
N GLN A 125 -3.35 16.38 -14.42
CA GLN A 125 -2.80 16.44 -13.06
C GLN A 125 -3.28 15.30 -12.15
N THR A 126 -4.53 14.85 -12.26
CA THR A 126 -5.05 13.71 -11.48
C THR A 126 -4.46 12.40 -12.00
N TYR A 127 -4.32 12.26 -13.32
CA TYR A 127 -3.66 11.09 -13.93
C TYR A 127 -2.19 10.97 -13.54
N ARG A 128 -1.47 12.09 -13.36
CA ARG A 128 -0.09 12.09 -12.85
C ARG A 128 0.02 11.50 -11.43
N VAL A 129 -0.89 11.88 -10.53
CA VAL A 129 -0.90 11.33 -9.17
C VAL A 129 -1.21 9.85 -9.23
N SER A 130 -2.28 9.44 -9.92
CA SER A 130 -2.62 8.02 -10.06
C SER A 130 -1.51 7.20 -10.72
N ALA A 131 -0.82 7.73 -11.73
CA ALA A 131 0.30 7.04 -12.37
C ALA A 131 1.48 6.82 -11.41
N VAL A 132 1.77 7.80 -10.55
CA VAL A 132 2.80 7.65 -9.51
C VAL A 132 2.34 6.66 -8.43
N THR A 133 1.08 6.71 -7.99
CA THR A 133 0.51 5.72 -7.07
C THR A 133 0.59 4.30 -7.66
N ILE A 134 0.34 4.13 -8.96
CA ILE A 134 0.46 2.83 -9.64
C ILE A 134 1.93 2.38 -9.75
N ALA A 135 2.83 3.31 -10.10
CA ALA A 135 4.26 3.00 -10.24
C ALA A 135 4.90 2.59 -8.90
N ASN A 136 4.49 3.23 -7.80
CA ASN A 136 4.94 2.88 -6.45
C ASN A 136 4.15 1.72 -5.84
N GLY A 137 2.92 1.48 -6.31
CA GLY A 137 2.03 0.43 -5.81
C GLY A 137 2.46 -1.01 -6.15
N GLY A 138 3.66 -1.23 -6.71
CA GLY A 138 4.22 -2.56 -6.90
C GLY A 138 4.36 -3.35 -5.60
N ASN A 139 4.84 -2.71 -4.53
CA ASN A 139 4.90 -3.31 -3.20
C ASN A 139 3.50 -3.59 -2.64
N ASN A 140 2.54 -2.70 -2.92
CA ASN A 140 1.14 -2.86 -2.52
C ASN A 140 0.51 -4.10 -3.18
N ILE A 141 0.77 -4.35 -4.46
CA ILE A 141 0.33 -5.58 -5.15
C ILE A 141 0.97 -6.82 -4.49
N GLY A 142 2.27 -6.76 -4.20
CA GLY A 142 3.00 -7.84 -3.52
C GLY A 142 2.47 -8.18 -2.12
N ILE A 143 1.74 -7.26 -1.48
CA ILE A 143 1.10 -7.45 -0.18
C ILE A 143 -0.38 -7.85 -0.32
N TYR A 144 -1.12 -7.23 -1.24
CA TYR A 144 -2.54 -7.47 -1.42
C TYR A 144 -2.86 -8.80 -2.10
N VAL A 145 -2.09 -9.21 -3.10
CA VAL A 145 -2.28 -10.50 -3.77
C VAL A 145 -2.24 -11.69 -2.78
N PRO A 146 -1.19 -11.87 -1.96
CA PRO A 146 -1.16 -12.94 -0.96
C PRO A 146 -2.26 -12.80 0.09
N LEU A 147 -2.54 -11.57 0.53
CA LEU A 147 -3.56 -11.31 1.53
C LEU A 147 -4.95 -11.72 1.01
N PHE A 148 -5.30 -11.28 -0.19
CA PHE A 148 -6.60 -11.56 -0.80
C PHE A 148 -6.77 -13.06 -1.07
N ALA A 149 -5.72 -13.74 -1.54
CA ALA A 149 -5.73 -15.18 -1.74
C ALA A 149 -6.04 -15.97 -0.45
N SER A 150 -5.65 -15.44 0.72
CA SER A 150 -5.86 -16.10 2.02
C SER A 150 -7.17 -15.75 2.72
N THR A 151 -8.10 -15.05 2.05
CA THR A 151 -9.32 -14.50 2.67
C THR A 151 -10.60 -14.97 2.01
N ASN A 152 -11.70 -14.96 2.76
CA ASN A 152 -13.06 -15.22 2.26
C ASN A 152 -13.76 -13.91 1.86
N LEU A 153 -14.84 -13.99 1.07
CA LEU A 153 -15.61 -12.83 0.60
C LEU A 153 -15.99 -11.81 1.71
N PRO A 154 -16.53 -12.23 2.88
CA PRO A 154 -16.88 -11.28 3.94
C PRO A 154 -15.63 -10.60 4.53
N SER A 155 -14.53 -11.33 4.68
CA SER A 155 -13.28 -10.80 5.20
C SER A 155 -12.63 -9.82 4.23
N LEU A 156 -12.67 -10.12 2.93
CA LEU A 156 -12.21 -9.23 1.88
C LEU A 156 -12.96 -7.88 1.93
N GLY A 157 -14.29 -7.92 2.07
CA GLY A 157 -15.10 -6.71 2.20
C GLY A 157 -14.69 -5.82 3.38
N VAL A 158 -14.43 -6.43 4.54
CA VAL A 158 -13.93 -5.71 5.73
C VAL A 158 -12.54 -5.13 5.49
N ILE A 159 -11.62 -5.91 4.91
CA ILE A 159 -10.26 -5.45 4.59
C ILE A 159 -10.30 -4.25 3.65
N LEU A 160 -11.05 -4.34 2.55
CA LEU A 160 -11.20 -3.24 1.60
C LEU A 160 -11.77 -1.98 2.27
N PHE A 161 -12.83 -2.14 3.07
CA PHE A 161 -13.42 -1.03 3.80
C PHE A 161 -12.41 -0.33 4.70
N VAL A 162 -11.64 -1.10 5.49
CA VAL A 162 -10.57 -0.57 6.34
C VAL A 162 -9.49 0.12 5.51
N CYS A 163 -9.02 -0.49 4.42
CA CYS A 163 -8.00 0.11 3.56
C CYS A 163 -8.45 1.47 2.98
N TYR A 164 -9.66 1.55 2.42
CA TYR A 164 -10.18 2.81 1.89
C TYR A 164 -10.35 3.89 2.96
N LEU A 165 -10.78 3.51 4.18
CA LEU A 165 -10.84 4.44 5.31
C LEU A 165 -9.44 4.94 5.70
N THR A 166 -8.45 4.05 5.76
CA THR A 166 -7.06 4.41 6.08
C THR A 166 -6.47 5.34 5.04
N VAL A 167 -6.67 5.07 3.74
CA VAL A 167 -6.23 5.97 2.65
C VAL A 167 -6.86 7.36 2.79
N GLY A 168 -8.16 7.42 3.08
CA GLY A 168 -8.85 8.69 3.33
C GLY A 168 -8.31 9.44 4.54
N LEU A 169 -8.10 8.74 5.66
CA LEU A 169 -7.51 9.32 6.87
C LEU A 169 -6.09 9.82 6.62
N TRP A 170 -5.31 9.09 5.81
CA TRP A 170 -3.96 9.46 5.46
C TRP A 170 -3.91 10.70 4.59
N CYS A 171 -4.78 10.80 3.58
CA CYS A 171 -4.92 12.01 2.78
C CYS A 171 -5.20 13.25 3.65
N LEU A 172 -6.05 13.11 4.68
CA LEU A 172 -6.31 14.18 5.64
C LEU A 172 -5.09 14.50 6.50
N LEU A 173 -4.36 13.47 6.94
CA LEU A 173 -3.14 13.63 7.72
C LEU A 173 -2.06 14.35 6.90
N SER A 174 -1.79 13.92 5.67
CA SER A 174 -0.82 14.54 4.74
C SER A 174 -1.20 15.98 4.41
N TYR A 175 -2.48 16.28 4.25
CA TYR A 175 -2.95 17.66 4.10
C TYR A 175 -2.64 18.52 5.33
N ASN A 176 -2.86 18.00 6.54
CA ASN A 176 -2.54 18.69 7.79
C ASN A 176 -1.03 18.82 8.04
N LEU A 177 -0.24 17.80 7.67
CA LEU A 177 1.22 17.80 7.71
C LEU A 177 1.83 18.92 6.86
N THR A 178 1.18 19.32 5.77
CA THR A 178 1.61 20.46 4.95
C THR A 178 1.53 21.78 5.70
N ARG A 179 0.60 21.90 6.67
CA ARG A 179 0.47 23.10 7.52
C ARG A 179 1.42 23.07 8.72
N ASN A 180 1.87 21.89 9.14
CA ASN A 180 2.82 21.72 10.23
C ASN A 180 3.93 20.71 9.86
N PRO A 181 4.96 21.15 9.10
CA PRO A 181 5.97 20.26 8.51
C PRO A 181 6.86 19.56 9.54
N TRP A 182 6.83 19.98 10.81
CA TRP A 182 7.61 19.40 11.91
C TRP A 182 7.24 17.94 12.21
N MET A 183 6.01 17.51 11.92
CA MET A 183 5.56 16.14 12.23
C MET A 183 5.94 15.12 11.14
N ALA A 184 6.23 15.56 9.92
CA ALA A 184 6.56 14.69 8.79
C ALA A 184 7.82 13.83 9.02
N PRO A 185 8.97 14.36 9.48
CA PRO A 185 10.18 13.55 9.68
C PRO A 185 10.02 12.54 10.82
N ILE A 186 9.24 12.88 11.86
CA ILE A 186 8.97 11.97 12.98
C ILE A 186 8.14 10.79 12.49
N LEU A 187 7.02 11.06 11.82
CA LEU A 187 6.14 10.02 11.29
C LEU A 187 6.88 9.09 10.31
N ASN A 188 7.72 9.65 9.44
CA ASN A 188 8.51 8.87 8.50
C ASN A 188 9.58 7.99 9.20
N ARG A 189 10.25 8.51 10.24
CA ARG A 189 11.25 7.75 11.00
C ARG A 189 10.62 6.56 11.74
N TYR A 190 9.48 6.77 12.39
CA TYR A 190 8.77 5.68 13.08
C TYR A 190 8.17 4.69 12.08
N GLY A 191 7.55 5.18 11.00
CA GLY A 191 6.99 4.36 9.93
C GLY A 191 8.03 3.40 9.34
N ARG A 192 9.18 3.92 8.91
CA ARG A 192 10.27 3.13 8.34
C ARG A 192 10.81 2.07 9.29
N LYS A 193 10.78 2.32 10.60
CA LYS A 193 11.23 1.35 11.60
C LYS A 193 10.20 0.24 11.85
N ILE A 194 8.91 0.57 11.84
CA ILE A 194 7.82 -0.35 12.20
C ILE A 194 7.37 -1.19 10.99
N PHE A 195 7.35 -0.58 9.79
CA PHE A 195 6.83 -1.17 8.56
C PHE A 195 7.35 -2.59 8.26
N PRO A 196 8.67 -2.87 8.30
CA PRO A 196 9.17 -4.19 7.97
C PRO A 196 8.68 -5.28 8.93
N PHE A 197 8.52 -4.94 10.22
CA PHE A 197 8.01 -5.88 11.22
C PHE A 197 6.53 -6.20 11.00
N ILE A 198 5.73 -5.20 10.58
CA ILE A 198 4.32 -5.41 10.21
C ILE A 198 4.22 -6.38 9.03
N LEU A 199 5.07 -6.22 8.01
CA LEU A 199 5.07 -7.09 6.84
C LEU A 199 5.47 -8.53 7.16
N ILE A 200 6.51 -8.72 7.97
CA ILE A 200 6.94 -10.04 8.42
C ILE A 200 5.81 -10.71 9.21
N TRP A 201 5.20 -9.98 10.14
CA TRP A 201 4.05 -10.49 10.91
C TRP A 201 2.85 -10.84 10.02
N LEU A 202 2.55 -10.01 9.01
CA LEU A 202 1.47 -10.24 8.06
C LEU A 202 1.71 -11.51 7.24
N GLY A 203 2.93 -11.69 6.71
CA GLY A 203 3.29 -12.88 5.94
C GLY A 203 3.24 -14.16 6.78
N ILE A 204 3.75 -14.12 8.01
CA ILE A 204 3.62 -15.24 8.96
C ILE A 204 2.15 -15.54 9.25
N SER A 205 1.30 -14.51 9.39
CA SER A 205 -0.13 -14.68 9.63
C SER A 205 -0.84 -15.35 8.44
N ILE A 206 -0.46 -15.02 7.20
CA ILE A 206 -0.97 -15.65 5.97
C ILE A 206 -0.55 -17.13 5.91
N MET A 207 0.72 -17.42 6.19
CA MET A 207 1.24 -18.80 6.25
C MET A 207 0.56 -19.64 7.34
N SER A 208 0.27 -19.02 8.48
CA SER A 208 -0.38 -19.68 9.63
C SER A 208 -1.84 -20.00 9.35
N LYS A 209 -2.55 -19.08 8.68
CA LYS A 209 -3.95 -19.28 8.28
C LYS A 209 -4.13 -20.34 7.21
N SER A 210 -3.16 -20.46 6.29
CA SER A 210 -3.28 -21.34 5.12
C SER A 210 -2.75 -22.76 5.38
N GLY A 211 -2.53 -23.13 6.66
CA GLY A 211 -2.12 -24.48 7.03
C GLY A 211 -0.72 -24.90 6.58
N THR A 212 0.09 -24.01 5.99
CA THR A 212 1.40 -24.36 5.41
C THR A 212 2.37 -24.93 6.44
N PHE A 213 2.25 -24.54 7.71
CA PHE A 213 3.05 -25.13 8.79
C PHE A 213 2.74 -26.62 9.06
N GLN A 214 1.59 -27.13 8.62
CA GLN A 214 1.27 -28.56 8.68
C GLN A 214 1.98 -29.38 7.58
N LEU A 215 2.51 -28.73 6.54
CA LEU A 215 3.30 -29.39 5.49
C LEU A 215 4.76 -29.57 5.88
N ILE A 216 5.27 -28.75 6.81
CA ILE A 216 6.67 -28.81 7.28
C ILE A 216 6.97 -30.16 7.95
N PRO A 217 6.11 -30.72 8.83
CA PRO A 217 6.29 -32.09 9.34
C PRO A 217 6.22 -33.16 8.25
N SER A 218 5.35 -32.99 7.24
CA SER A 218 5.17 -34.00 6.17
C SER A 218 6.33 -34.06 5.17
N LEU A 219 7.08 -32.98 5.00
CA LEU A 219 8.34 -32.99 4.25
C LEU A 219 9.47 -33.65 5.04
N ALA A 220 9.50 -33.46 6.37
CA ALA A 220 10.49 -34.11 7.23
C ALA A 220 10.31 -35.64 7.28
N THR A 221 9.10 -36.17 7.08
CA THR A 221 8.84 -37.61 7.01
C THR A 221 9.01 -38.21 5.60
N LEU A 222 9.12 -37.38 4.55
CA LEU A 222 9.41 -37.81 3.18
C LEU A 222 10.91 -37.94 2.88
N PHE A 223 11.76 -37.37 3.74
CA PHE A 223 13.22 -37.47 3.66
C PHE A 223 13.82 -38.51 4.64
N HIS A 224 12.99 -39.42 5.18
CA HIS A 224 13.42 -40.48 6.09
C HIS A 224 13.03 -41.87 5.58
#